data_AF-A0A924SM74-F1
#
_entry.id   AF-A0A924SM74-F1
#
_cell.length_a   1.000
_cell.length_b   1.000
_cell.length_c   1.000
_cell.angle_alpha   90.00
_cell.angle_beta   90.00
_cell.angle_gamma   90.00
#
_symmetry.space_group_name_H-M   'P 1'
#
loop_
_entity.id
_entity.type
_entity.pdbx_description
1 polymer ?
#
loop_
_entity_poly.entity_id
_entity_poly.type
_entity_poly.pdbx_seq_one_letter_code
_entity_poly.pdbx_strand_id
1 'polypeptide(L)' 'FECRTTQILQLQGANGNKVPTWLVLGEVVAVHIDTALLKDGVYDTAHAGHILRGGGPADYFHIGPEQLFRMHRPG' A
#
# COMPACT_ATOMS: atom_id res chain seq x y z
N PHE A 1 -5.87 -5.17 -7.06
CA PHE A 1 -6.83 -5.86 -6.19
C PHE A 1 -8.23 -5.60 -6.70
N GLU A 2 -9.09 -6.61 -6.72
CA GLU A 2 -10.54 -6.42 -6.83
C GLU A 2 -11.10 -6.42 -5.41
N CYS A 3 -11.92 -5.41 -5.09
CA CYS A 3 -12.45 -5.23 -3.75
C CYS A 3 -13.97 -5.04 -3.75
N ARG A 4 -14.65 -5.55 -2.72
CA ARG A 4 -16.04 -5.19 -2.41
C ARG A 4 -16.04 -4.17 -1.27
N THR A 5 -16.76 -3.06 -1.44
CA THR A 5 -16.87 -2.04 -0.39
C THR A 5 -17.58 -2.60 0.83
N THR A 6 -16.95 -2.47 2.00
CA THR A 6 -17.52 -2.91 3.27
C THR A 6 -17.99 -1.73 4.11
N GLN A 7 -17.23 -0.64 4.13
CA GLN A 7 -17.55 0.56 4.89
C GLN A 7 -17.06 1.82 4.19
N ILE A 8 -17.78 2.91 4.38
CA ILE A 8 -17.37 4.27 3.99
C ILE A 8 -17.61 5.17 5.20
N LEU A 9 -16.53 5.75 5.74
CA LEU A 9 -16.55 6.55 6.96
C LEU A 9 -16.05 7.96 6.64
N GLN A 10 -16.90 8.98 6.79
CA GLN A 10 -16.42 10.36 6.71
C GLN A 10 -15.59 10.69 7.95
N LEU A 11 -14.34 11.11 7.71
CA LEU A 11 -13.42 11.47 8.78
C LEU A 11 -13.93 12.70 9.53
N GLN A 12 -13.55 12.77 10.80
CA GLN A 12 -13.83 13.91 11.67
C GLN A 12 -12.57 14.30 12.44
N GLY A 13 -12.44 15.59 12.73
CA GLY A 13 -11.41 16.09 13.65
C GLY A 13 -11.69 15.66 15.08
N ALA A 14 -10.71 15.85 15.97
CA ALA A 14 -10.86 15.59 17.40
C ALA A 14 -11.98 16.44 18.06
N ASN A 15 -12.37 17.55 17.43
CA ASN A 15 -13.51 18.39 17.83
C ASN A 15 -14.88 17.87 17.34
N GLY A 16 -14.92 16.73 16.65
CA GLY A 16 -16.15 16.14 16.10
C GLY A 16 -16.60 16.72 14.76
N ASN A 17 -15.96 17.80 14.27
CA ASN A 17 -16.32 18.40 12.98
C ASN A 17 -15.94 17.47 11.83
N LYS A 18 -16.85 17.33 10.86
CA LYS A 18 -16.60 16.55 9.65
C LYS A 18 -15.56 17.21 8.76
N VAL A 19 -14.68 16.38 8.19
CA VAL A 19 -13.70 16.78 7.18
C VAL A 19 -14.20 16.26 5.83
N PRO A 20 -14.03 16.98 4.71
CA PRO A 20 -14.39 16.49 3.38
C PRO A 20 -13.37 15.42 2.89
N THR A 21 -13.17 14.38 3.69
CA THR A 21 -12.29 13.23 3.45
C THR A 21 -12.98 11.96 3.97
N TRP A 22 -12.85 10.86 3.22
CA TRP A 22 -13.51 9.59 3.53
C TRP A 22 -12.48 8.47 3.64
N LEU A 23 -12.56 7.69 4.72
CA LEU A 23 -11.92 6.39 4.81
C LEU A 23 -12.83 5.35 4.14
N VAL A 24 -12.35 4.75 3.07
CA VAL A 24 -13.04 3.66 2.36
C VAL A 24 -12.36 2.35 2.72
N LEU A 25 -13.14 1.40 3.24
CA LEU A 25 -12.69 0.05 3.56
C LEU A 25 -13.30 -0.92 2.55
N GLY A 26 -12.49 -1.85 2.07
CA GLY A 26 -12.89 -2.87 1.10
C GLY A 26 -12.31 -4.24 1.45
N GLU A 27 -13.13 -5.27 1.30
CA GLU A 27 -12.70 -6.67 1.34
C GLU A 27 -12.03 -7.02 0.01
N VAL A 28 -10.82 -7.55 0.05
CA VAL A 28 -10.13 -8.07 -1.13
C VAL A 28 -10.78 -9.39 -1.55
N VAL A 29 -11.38 -9.42 -2.74
CA VAL A 29 -12.03 -10.62 -3.29
C VAL A 29 -11.23 -11.29 -4.41
N ALA A 30 -10.30 -10.55 -5.04
CA ALA A 30 -9.33 -11.12 -5.97
C ALA A 30 -8.05 -10.27 -6.04
N VAL A 31 -6.96 -10.89 -6.51
CA VAL A 31 -5.68 -10.23 -6.76
C VAL A 31 -5.20 -10.57 -8.17
N HIS A 32 -4.87 -9.53 -8.94
CA HIS A 32 -4.19 -9.65 -10.22
C HIS A 32 -2.72 -9.33 -10.00
N ILE A 33 -1.85 -10.31 -10.22
CA ILE A 33 -0.40 -10.18 -10.07
C ILE A 33 0.22 -10.67 -11.37
N ASP A 34 1.15 -9.90 -11.93
CA ASP A 34 2.02 -10.40 -12.99
C ASP A 34 2.85 -11.56 -12.43
N THR A 35 2.64 -12.75 -12.98
CA THR A 35 3.29 -13.97 -12.49
C THR A 35 4.81 -13.91 -12.56
N ALA A 36 5.39 -13.05 -13.42
CA ALA A 36 6.83 -12.82 -13.45
C ALA A 36 7.38 -12.21 -12.15
N LEU A 37 6.51 -11.54 -11.37
CA LEU A 37 6.85 -10.95 -10.07
C LEU A 37 6.62 -11.91 -8.90
N LEU A 38 6.27 -13.18 -9.16
CA LEU A 38 6.17 -14.20 -8.11
C LEU A 38 7.42 -15.08 -8.12
N LYS A 39 8.23 -14.97 -7.07
CA LYS A 39 9.41 -15.81 -6.82
C LYS A 39 9.10 -16.78 -5.69
N ASP A 40 9.06 -18.07 -5.99
CA ASP A 40 8.71 -19.14 -5.05
C ASP A 40 7.36 -18.89 -4.34
N GLY A 41 6.39 -18.35 -5.09
CA GLY A 41 5.06 -17.98 -4.58
C GLY A 41 5.02 -16.69 -3.75
N VAL A 42 6.15 -16.00 -3.59
CA VAL A 42 6.25 -14.73 -2.88
C VAL A 42 6.39 -13.58 -3.86
N TYR A 43 5.64 -12.50 -3.62
CA TYR A 43 5.71 -11.30 -4.44
C TYR A 43 7.05 -10.57 -4.29
N ASP A 44 7.70 -10.32 -5.42
CA ASP A 44 8.98 -9.62 -5.50
C ASP A 44 8.79 -8.10 -5.54
N THR A 45 8.50 -7.55 -4.37
CA THR A 45 8.28 -6.10 -4.19
C THR A 45 9.43 -5.24 -4.71
N ALA A 46 10.66 -5.73 -4.63
CA ALA A 46 11.86 -4.99 -5.00
C ALA A 46 12.06 -4.86 -6.51
N HIS A 47 11.56 -5.81 -7.32
CA HIS A 47 11.65 -5.76 -8.78
C HIS A 47 10.35 -5.31 -9.45
N ALA A 48 9.28 -5.12 -8.67
CA ALA A 48 7.97 -4.72 -9.18
C ALA A 48 7.87 -3.23 -9.57
N GLY A 49 8.91 -2.43 -9.34
CA GLY A 49 8.98 -1.04 -9.83
C GLY A 49 7.99 -0.08 -9.16
N HIS A 50 7.61 -0.33 -7.90
CA HIS A 50 6.67 0.53 -7.18
C HIS A 50 7.21 1.96 -7.02
N ILE A 51 6.29 2.92 -7.06
CA ILE A 51 6.55 4.34 -6.80
C ILE A 51 5.94 4.69 -5.44
N LEU A 52 6.72 5.34 -4.59
CA LEU A 52 6.32 5.80 -3.26
C LEU A 52 6.26 7.33 -3.24
N ARG A 53 5.19 7.87 -2.65
CA ARG A 53 5.02 9.30 -2.43
C ARG A 53 5.96 9.75 -1.30
N GLY A 54 6.78 10.78 -1.55
CA GLY A 54 7.65 11.45 -0.59
C GLY A 54 7.01 12.68 0.09
N GLY A 55 7.63 13.19 1.16
CA GLY A 55 7.06 14.29 1.96
C GLY A 55 6.88 15.61 1.22
N GLY A 56 7.79 15.95 0.29
CA GLY A 56 7.74 17.20 -0.46
C GLY A 56 6.60 17.27 -1.50
N PRO A 57 6.38 18.45 -2.12
CA PRO A 57 5.27 18.69 -3.04
C PRO A 57 5.27 17.78 -4.28
N ALA A 58 6.45 17.33 -4.71
CA ALA A 58 6.62 16.50 -5.90
C ALA A 58 7.65 15.38 -5.69
N ASP A 59 7.92 15.02 -4.44
CA ASP A 59 8.92 13.99 -4.14
C ASP A 59 8.31 12.61 -4.38
N TYR A 60 8.98 11.80 -5.19
CA TYR A 60 8.63 10.40 -5.42
C TYR A 60 9.91 9.56 -5.44
N PHE A 61 9.79 8.33 -4.97
CA PHE A 61 10.90 7.39 -4.86
C PHE A 61 10.53 6.08 -5.54
N HIS A 62 11.52 5.43 -6.15
CA HIS A 62 11.44 4.03 -6.51
C HIS A 62 11.99 3.18 -5.36
N ILE A 63 11.46 1.96 -5.21
CA ILE A 63 12.10 0.90 -4.45
C ILE A 63 12.71 -0.11 -5.42
N GLY A 64 13.95 -0.49 -5.13
CA GLY A 64 14.71 -1.48 -5.87
C GLY A 64 15.35 -2.52 -4.94
N PRO A 65 16.03 -3.54 -5.50
CA PRO A 65 16.73 -4.56 -4.73
C PRO A 65 17.84 -4.01 -3.83
N GLU A 66 18.43 -2.87 -4.21
CA GLU A 66 19.51 -2.20 -3.51
C GLU A 66 19.10 -1.60 -2.16
N GLN A 67 17.80 -1.32 -1.95
CA GLN A 67 17.27 -0.86 -0.65
C GLN A 67 16.75 -2.01 0.22
N LEU A 68 16.63 -3.24 -0.30
CA LEU A 68 16.07 -4.37 0.44
C LEU A 68 17.12 -5.00 1.37
N PHE A 69 16.89 -4.93 2.68
CA PHE A 69 17.61 -5.72 3.67
C PHE A 69 16.65 -6.59 4.47
N ARG A 70 17.12 -7.75 4.92
CA ARG A 70 16.33 -8.67 5.73
C ARG A 70 16.72 -8.54 7.19
N MET A 71 15.75 -8.21 8.04
CA MET A 71 15.92 -8.17 9.48
C MET A 71 14.86 -9.07 10.12
N HIS A 72 15.29 -10.13 10.78
CA HIS A 72 14.40 -10.93 11.63
C HIS A 72 14.11 -10.16 12.91
N ARG A 73 12.91 -10.34 13.46
CA ARG A 73 12.54 -9.75 14.75
C ARG A 73 13.57 -10.18 15.82
N PRO A 74 14.19 -9.24 16.57
CA PRO A 74 15.05 -9.61 17.68
C PRO A 74 14.26 -10.29 18.81
N GLY A 75 14.72 -11.47 19.24
CA GLY A 75 14.08 -12.35 20.24
C GLY A 75 13.65 -13.69 19.66
#